data_AF-L1L1R1-F1
#
_entry.id   AF-L1L1R1-F1
#
_cell.length_a   1.000
_cell.length_b   1.000
_cell.length_c   1.000
_cell.angle_alpha   90.00
_cell.angle_beta   90.00
_cell.angle_gamma   90.00
#
_symmetry.space_group_name_H-M   'P 1'
#
loop_
_entity.id
_entity.type
_entity.pdbx_description
1 polymer ?
#
loop_
_entity_poly.entity_id
_entity_poly.type
_entity_poly.pdbx_seq_one_letter_code
_entity_poly.pdbx_strand_id
1 'polypeptide(L)'
;MPERTAAGSGWFAVLPDCEAARGAASILGRAATRIVEHASGRPWLVGQWADDEVVVATVGDARVAAVGPTPPTEARLAAFVREGDALGSLDRIGANLTGSCHLLASKECRLRSQGTASGLRRLFSARVAGVVVACDRSDVLASAIDAGIDERLVALPLMDPLIPHPLGERPLWRGVSAVPAGTALLTDFSGNARTRRWRHAHAGPTTNTTTLGSEATA
;
A
#
# COMPACT_ATOMS: atom_id res chain seq x y z
N MET A 1 16.53 -23.23 -18.89
CA MET A 1 16.28 -22.52 -17.62
C MET A 1 16.42 -21.04 -17.93
N PRO A 2 15.34 -20.25 -18.01
CA PRO A 2 15.53 -18.82 -18.24
C PRO A 2 16.12 -18.20 -16.98
N GLU A 3 17.15 -17.39 -17.17
CA GLU A 3 17.78 -16.59 -16.13
C GLU A 3 16.71 -15.72 -15.47
N ARG A 4 16.60 -15.87 -14.15
CA ARG A 4 15.78 -15.01 -13.31
C ARG A 4 16.47 -13.64 -13.30
N THR A 5 16.10 -12.76 -14.23
CA THR A 5 16.53 -11.37 -14.26
C THR A 5 16.31 -10.79 -12.87
N ALA A 6 17.38 -10.22 -12.29
CA ALA A 6 17.45 -9.82 -10.90
C ALA A 6 16.16 -9.10 -10.42
N ALA A 7 15.65 -9.55 -9.29
CA ALA A 7 14.59 -8.88 -8.55
C ALA A 7 14.93 -7.38 -8.40
N GLY A 8 14.07 -6.49 -8.90
CA GLY A 8 14.16 -5.05 -8.63
C GLY A 8 13.68 -4.05 -9.69
N SER A 9 13.18 -4.46 -10.87
CA SER A 9 12.77 -3.49 -11.91
C SER A 9 11.29 -3.11 -11.90
N GLY A 10 10.44 -3.90 -11.24
CA GLY A 10 9.00 -3.64 -11.19
C GLY A 10 8.64 -2.38 -10.39
N TRP A 11 7.46 -1.84 -10.67
CA TRP A 11 6.86 -0.74 -9.92
C TRP A 11 5.35 -0.78 -10.08
N PHE A 12 4.63 -0.23 -9.12
CA PHE A 12 3.20 0.03 -9.27
C PHE A 12 2.83 1.38 -8.68
N ALA A 13 1.83 2.03 -9.27
CA ALA A 13 1.19 3.21 -8.74
C ALA A 13 -0.31 2.97 -8.54
N VAL A 14 -0.85 3.58 -7.49
CA VAL A 14 -2.26 3.49 -7.08
C VAL A 14 -2.93 4.82 -7.33
N LEU A 15 -3.92 4.82 -8.21
CA LEU A 15 -4.66 6.00 -8.63
C LEU A 15 -6.04 6.05 -7.99
N PRO A 16 -6.54 7.24 -7.60
CA PRO A 16 -7.89 7.40 -7.09
C PRO A 16 -8.94 7.17 -8.17
N ASP A 17 -10.09 6.62 -7.76
CA ASP A 17 -11.25 6.42 -8.62
C ASP A 17 -12.02 7.74 -8.82
N CYS A 18 -11.40 8.67 -9.53
CA CYS A 18 -12.01 9.95 -9.85
C CYS A 18 -11.58 10.44 -11.24
N GLU A 19 -12.38 11.31 -11.84
CA GLU A 19 -12.07 11.85 -13.17
C GLU A 19 -10.76 12.63 -13.20
N ALA A 20 -10.44 13.35 -12.11
CA ALA A 20 -9.20 14.11 -11.97
C ALA A 20 -7.95 13.20 -12.07
N ALA A 21 -8.07 11.90 -11.82
CA ALA A 21 -6.96 10.95 -11.93
C ALA A 21 -6.56 10.65 -13.39
N ARG A 22 -7.35 11.05 -14.39
CA ARG A 22 -7.06 10.80 -15.81
C ARG A 22 -5.69 11.33 -16.24
N GLY A 23 -5.30 12.51 -15.76
CA GLY A 23 -3.99 13.10 -16.05
C GLY A 23 -2.85 12.26 -15.47
N ALA A 24 -3.01 11.80 -14.22
CA ALA A 24 -2.03 10.93 -13.57
C ALA A 24 -1.94 9.57 -14.28
N ALA A 25 -3.07 8.99 -14.67
CA ALA A 25 -3.13 7.74 -15.43
C ALA A 25 -2.41 7.85 -16.77
N SER A 26 -2.60 8.98 -17.48
CA SER A 26 -1.92 9.23 -18.76
C SER A 26 -0.40 9.35 -18.59
N ILE A 27 0.07 10.08 -17.58
CA ILE A 27 1.51 10.27 -17.33
C ILE A 27 2.17 8.94 -16.96
N LEU A 28 1.65 8.25 -15.95
CA LEU A 28 2.20 6.99 -15.46
C LEU A 28 2.02 5.85 -16.47
N GLY A 29 0.94 5.90 -17.25
CA GLY A 29 0.63 4.93 -18.30
C GLY A 29 1.66 4.87 -19.42
N ARG A 30 2.46 5.93 -19.64
CA ARG A 30 3.51 5.94 -20.68
C ARG A 30 4.60 4.89 -20.46
N ALA A 31 4.88 4.57 -19.19
CA ALA A 31 5.87 3.58 -18.80
C ALA A 31 5.25 2.29 -18.24
N ALA A 32 3.92 2.26 -18.05
CA ALA A 32 3.22 1.09 -17.55
C ALA A 32 2.98 0.07 -18.66
N THR A 33 3.12 -1.22 -18.33
CA THR A 33 2.75 -2.34 -19.21
C THR A 33 1.56 -3.12 -18.67
N ARG A 34 1.14 -2.83 -17.43
CA ARG A 34 0.05 -3.51 -16.74
C ARG A 34 -0.89 -2.48 -16.12
N ILE A 35 -2.19 -2.79 -16.17
CA ILE A 35 -3.25 -1.99 -15.58
C ILE A 35 -4.23 -2.93 -14.87
N VAL A 36 -4.67 -2.54 -13.67
CA VAL A 36 -5.82 -3.11 -12.97
C VAL A 36 -6.84 -2.00 -12.79
N GLU A 37 -8.11 -2.27 -13.06
CA GLU A 37 -9.18 -1.28 -13.00
C GLU A 37 -9.92 -1.30 -11.65
N HIS A 38 -10.49 -0.15 -11.31
CA HIS A 38 -11.56 -0.02 -10.34
C HIS A 38 -12.84 -0.71 -10.82
N ALA A 39 -13.82 -0.87 -9.94
CA ALA A 39 -15.17 -1.28 -10.34
C ALA A 39 -15.83 -0.31 -11.33
N SER A 40 -15.40 0.96 -11.36
CA SER A 40 -15.82 1.97 -12.33
C SER A 40 -15.23 1.80 -13.73
N GLY A 41 -14.25 0.90 -13.91
CA GLY A 41 -13.47 0.77 -15.15
C GLY A 41 -12.32 1.78 -15.28
N ARG A 42 -12.15 2.71 -14.33
CA ARG A 42 -10.99 3.62 -14.33
C ARG A 42 -9.74 2.89 -13.82
N PRO A 43 -8.52 3.28 -14.26
CA PRO A 43 -7.29 2.68 -13.76
C PRO A 43 -7.16 2.82 -12.24
N TRP A 44 -6.96 1.69 -11.55
CA TRP A 44 -6.64 1.62 -10.13
C TRP A 44 -5.14 1.44 -9.91
N LEU A 45 -4.58 0.38 -10.51
CA LEU A 45 -3.15 0.10 -10.48
C LEU A 45 -2.59 0.26 -11.88
N VAL A 46 -1.47 0.96 -12.00
CA VAL A 46 -0.67 1.02 -13.24
C VAL A 46 0.77 0.74 -12.90
N GLY A 47 1.51 0.12 -13.81
CA GLY A 47 2.94 -0.11 -13.61
C GLY A 47 3.49 -1.26 -14.42
N GLN A 48 4.57 -1.84 -13.91
CA GLN A 48 5.30 -2.95 -14.50
C GLN A 48 5.56 -3.98 -13.42
N TRP A 49 5.07 -5.20 -13.61
CA TRP A 49 5.25 -6.31 -12.67
C TRP A 49 5.13 -7.65 -13.41
N ALA A 50 5.68 -8.70 -12.82
CA ALA A 50 5.51 -10.07 -13.29
C ALA A 50 4.12 -10.62 -12.93
N ASP A 51 3.67 -11.65 -13.65
CA ASP A 51 2.31 -12.20 -13.50
C ASP A 51 2.00 -12.70 -12.07
N ASP A 52 3.03 -13.13 -11.33
CA ASP A 52 2.93 -13.68 -9.99
C ASP A 52 3.12 -12.64 -8.87
N GLU A 53 3.47 -11.40 -9.19
CA GLU A 53 3.74 -10.35 -8.21
C GLU A 53 2.49 -9.63 -7.71
N VAL A 54 1.39 -9.65 -8.47
CA VAL A 54 0.16 -8.94 -8.14
C VAL A 54 -1.02 -9.90 -8.15
N VAL A 55 -1.65 -10.06 -6.98
CA VAL A 55 -2.90 -10.82 -6.84
C VAL A 55 -4.01 -9.86 -6.47
N VAL A 56 -5.12 -9.91 -7.21
CA VAL A 56 -6.30 -9.06 -7.02
C VAL A 56 -7.51 -9.93 -6.75
N ALA A 57 -8.23 -9.63 -5.68
CA ALA A 57 -9.53 -10.21 -5.37
C ALA A 57 -10.65 -9.19 -5.58
N THR A 58 -11.74 -9.70 -6.15
CA THR A 58 -12.98 -8.95 -6.42
C THR A 58 -14.11 -9.49 -5.58
N VAL A 59 -14.77 -8.63 -4.80
CA VAL A 59 -15.98 -8.97 -4.04
C VAL A 59 -16.99 -7.83 -4.19
N GLY A 60 -17.99 -8.03 -5.05
CA GLY A 60 -18.91 -6.94 -5.42
C GLY A 60 -18.19 -5.79 -6.11
N ASP A 61 -18.37 -4.58 -5.60
CA ASP A 61 -17.67 -3.37 -6.04
C ASP A 61 -16.30 -3.18 -5.38
N ALA A 62 -15.99 -3.97 -4.35
CA ALA A 62 -14.70 -3.92 -3.68
C ALA A 62 -13.61 -4.63 -4.51
N ARG A 63 -12.42 -4.03 -4.51
CA ARG A 63 -11.19 -4.61 -5.04
C ARG A 63 -10.12 -4.58 -3.96
N VAL A 64 -9.43 -5.70 -3.77
CA VAL A 64 -8.28 -5.79 -2.85
C VAL A 64 -7.12 -6.44 -3.57
N ALA A 65 -5.93 -5.85 -3.46
CA ALA A 65 -4.73 -6.33 -4.09
C ALA A 65 -3.62 -6.52 -3.07
N ALA A 66 -2.83 -7.57 -3.29
CA ALA A 66 -1.55 -7.76 -2.63
C ALA A 66 -0.45 -7.73 -3.70
N VAL A 67 0.59 -6.92 -3.45
CA VAL A 67 1.73 -6.77 -4.35
C VAL A 67 3.01 -7.17 -3.63
N GLY A 68 3.73 -8.15 -4.15
CA GLY A 68 4.96 -8.67 -3.54
C GLY A 68 5.42 -9.99 -4.13
N PRO A 69 6.51 -10.58 -3.63
CA PRO A 69 7.16 -11.77 -4.20
C PRO A 69 6.42 -13.07 -3.86
N THR A 70 5.54 -13.04 -2.86
CA THR A 70 4.74 -14.21 -2.45
C THR A 70 3.40 -13.70 -1.94
N PRO A 71 2.56 -13.14 -2.82
CA PRO A 71 1.28 -12.61 -2.41
C PRO A 71 0.35 -13.76 -1.95
N PRO A 72 -0.60 -13.47 -1.03
CA PRO A 72 -1.66 -14.43 -0.71
C PRO A 72 -2.47 -14.77 -1.95
N THR A 73 -3.10 -15.95 -1.93
CA THR A 73 -4.02 -16.35 -3.01
C THR A 73 -5.24 -15.43 -3.09
N GLU A 74 -5.83 -15.33 -4.27
CA GLU A 74 -7.06 -14.56 -4.50
C GLU A 74 -8.18 -15.00 -3.54
N ALA A 75 -8.38 -16.32 -3.39
CA ALA A 75 -9.39 -16.88 -2.50
C ALA A 75 -9.20 -16.41 -1.04
N ARG A 76 -7.95 -16.34 -0.57
CA ARG A 76 -7.62 -15.85 0.78
C ARG A 76 -7.91 -14.36 0.91
N LEU A 77 -7.55 -13.54 -0.07
CA LEU A 77 -7.91 -12.10 -0.08
C LEU A 77 -9.43 -11.90 -0.10
N ALA A 78 -10.15 -12.63 -0.94
CA ALA A 78 -11.60 -12.54 -1.06
C ALA A 78 -12.30 -12.95 0.25
N ALA A 79 -11.82 -13.97 0.95
CA ALA A 79 -12.36 -14.37 2.26
C ALA A 79 -12.29 -13.22 3.28
N PHE A 80 -11.15 -12.54 3.38
CA PHE A 80 -11.01 -11.38 4.28
C PHE A 80 -11.97 -10.23 3.94
N VAL A 81 -12.24 -9.99 2.65
CA VAL A 81 -13.20 -8.97 2.22
C VAL A 81 -14.64 -9.38 2.52
N ARG A 82 -15.00 -10.66 2.42
CA ARG A 82 -16.36 -11.11 2.76
C ARG A 82 -16.67 -11.01 4.25
N GLU A 83 -15.65 -11.18 5.09
CA GLU A 83 -15.78 -11.14 6.56
C GLU A 83 -15.82 -9.72 7.15
N GLY A 84 -15.61 -8.67 6.36
CA GLY A 84 -15.59 -7.30 6.90
C GLY A 84 -15.53 -6.20 5.84
N ASP A 85 -15.35 -4.96 6.27
CA ASP A 85 -15.18 -3.85 5.33
C ASP A 85 -13.84 -3.95 4.58
N ALA A 86 -13.86 -3.88 3.24
CA ALA A 86 -12.67 -4.05 2.40
C ALA A 86 -11.49 -3.13 2.80
N LEU A 87 -11.77 -1.86 3.13
CA LEU A 87 -10.75 -0.92 3.59
C LEU A 87 -10.31 -1.22 5.02
N GLY A 88 -11.23 -1.61 5.91
CA GLY A 88 -10.91 -2.03 7.27
C GLY A 88 -10.09 -3.32 7.34
N SER A 89 -10.35 -4.27 6.44
CA SER A 89 -9.77 -5.61 6.44
C SER A 89 -8.26 -5.63 6.23
N LEU A 90 -7.65 -4.60 5.62
CA LEU A 90 -6.20 -4.60 5.37
C LEU A 90 -5.33 -4.67 6.63
N ASP A 91 -5.78 -4.13 7.77
CA ASP A 91 -5.05 -4.28 9.05
C ASP A 91 -4.98 -5.75 9.47
N ARG A 92 -6.12 -6.44 9.37
CA ARG A 92 -6.28 -7.85 9.71
C ARG A 92 -5.52 -8.74 8.74
N ILE A 93 -5.56 -8.44 7.44
CA ILE A 93 -4.78 -9.17 6.43
C ILE A 93 -3.29 -9.02 6.74
N GLY A 94 -2.82 -7.78 6.97
CA GLY A 94 -1.41 -7.51 7.26
C GLY A 94 -0.92 -8.20 8.54
N ALA A 95 -1.75 -8.31 9.58
CA ALA A 95 -1.41 -9.01 10.81
C ALA A 95 -1.34 -10.55 10.66
N ASN A 96 -2.05 -11.12 9.67
CA ASN A 96 -2.16 -12.57 9.47
C ASN A 96 -1.41 -13.06 8.21
N LEU A 97 -0.61 -12.19 7.58
CA LEU A 97 0.13 -12.51 6.38
C LEU A 97 1.54 -12.99 6.73
N THR A 98 1.88 -14.21 6.30
CA THR A 98 3.26 -14.66 6.25
C THR A 98 3.86 -14.16 4.93
N GLY A 99 4.42 -12.96 4.92
CA GLY A 99 5.02 -12.41 3.70
C GLY A 99 5.29 -10.90 3.74
N SER A 100 6.09 -10.44 2.79
CA SER A 100 6.41 -9.02 2.60
C SER A 100 5.64 -8.51 1.39
N CYS A 101 4.44 -7.96 1.60
CA CYS A 101 3.59 -7.43 0.53
C CYS A 101 3.07 -6.03 0.86
N HIS A 102 2.84 -5.24 -0.17
CA HIS A 102 1.95 -4.08 -0.10
C HIS A 102 0.49 -4.57 -0.17
N LEU A 103 -0.40 -3.92 0.57
CA LEU A 103 -1.83 -4.22 0.59
C LEU A 103 -2.63 -2.99 0.17
N LEU A 104 -3.52 -3.17 -0.79
CA LEU A 104 -4.26 -2.11 -1.44
C LEU A 104 -5.74 -2.49 -1.45
N ALA A 105 -6.62 -1.52 -1.22
CA ALA A 105 -8.06 -1.71 -1.31
C ALA A 105 -8.72 -0.50 -1.97
N SER A 106 -9.74 -0.78 -2.78
CA SER A 106 -10.62 0.20 -3.39
C SER A 106 -12.08 -0.21 -3.16
N LYS A 107 -12.89 0.73 -2.69
CA LYS A 107 -14.33 0.57 -2.47
C LYS A 107 -14.98 1.96 -2.39
N GLU A 108 -16.15 2.14 -2.99
CA GLU A 108 -16.93 3.40 -2.91
C GLU A 108 -16.09 4.68 -3.19
N CYS A 109 -15.29 4.67 -4.26
CA CYS A 109 -14.38 5.78 -4.63
C CYS A 109 -13.35 6.16 -3.54
N ARG A 110 -13.09 5.28 -2.58
CA ARG A 110 -12.09 5.46 -1.53
C ARG A 110 -11.01 4.40 -1.67
N LEU A 111 -9.80 4.80 -1.32
CA LEU A 111 -8.65 3.91 -1.33
C LEU A 111 -8.04 3.80 0.05
N ARG A 112 -7.44 2.64 0.26
CA ARG A 112 -6.46 2.41 1.31
C ARG A 112 -5.27 1.69 0.71
N SER A 113 -4.09 2.25 0.91
CA SER A 113 -2.82 1.66 0.46
C SER A 113 -1.86 1.59 1.63
N GLN A 114 -1.21 0.45 1.85
CA GLN A 114 -0.23 0.31 2.91
C GLN A 114 0.92 -0.62 2.51
N GLY A 115 2.09 -0.32 3.05
CA GLY A 115 3.27 -1.17 2.99
C GLY A 115 3.26 -2.26 4.05
N THR A 116 4.44 -2.78 4.38
CA THR A 116 4.62 -3.66 5.54
C THR A 116 4.68 -2.87 6.85
N ALA A 117 4.31 -3.51 7.97
CA ALA A 117 4.32 -2.89 9.30
C ALA A 117 5.72 -2.33 9.65
N SER A 118 6.76 -3.10 9.30
CA SER A 118 8.16 -2.80 9.52
C SER A 118 8.70 -1.65 8.66
N GLY A 119 7.96 -1.20 7.64
CA GLY A 119 8.42 -0.19 6.69
C GLY A 119 9.41 -0.71 5.63
N LEU A 120 9.77 -2.01 5.64
CA LEU A 120 10.66 -2.62 4.65
C LEU A 120 10.11 -2.51 3.22
N ARG A 121 8.80 -2.59 3.05
CA ARG A 121 8.10 -2.25 1.80
C ARG A 121 7.34 -0.96 1.98
N ARG A 122 8.04 0.15 1.77
CA ARG A 122 7.47 1.49 1.91
C ARG A 122 6.59 1.83 0.71
N LEU A 123 5.60 2.68 0.94
CA LEU A 123 4.92 3.43 -0.11
C LEU A 123 5.42 4.87 -0.08
N PHE A 124 5.46 5.48 -1.24
CA PHE A 124 5.66 6.90 -1.44
C PHE A 124 4.39 7.51 -1.99
N SER A 125 4.23 8.82 -1.83
CA SER A 125 3.13 9.56 -2.44
C SER A 125 3.60 10.90 -2.99
N ALA A 126 2.92 11.34 -4.05
CA ALA A 126 3.13 12.64 -4.67
C ALA A 126 1.81 13.12 -5.30
N ARG A 127 1.69 14.44 -5.53
CA ARG A 127 0.57 14.98 -6.30
C ARG A 127 0.93 14.97 -7.79
N VAL A 128 0.32 14.07 -8.54
CA VAL A 128 0.51 13.91 -9.99
C VAL A 128 -0.75 14.42 -10.69
N ALA A 129 -0.58 15.40 -11.59
CA ALA A 129 -1.69 16.02 -12.33
C ALA A 129 -2.91 16.41 -11.45
N GLY A 130 -2.63 16.91 -10.23
CA GLY A 130 -3.67 17.40 -9.32
C GLY A 130 -4.23 16.39 -8.32
N VAL A 131 -3.90 15.09 -8.39
CA VAL A 131 -4.35 14.07 -7.41
C VAL A 131 -3.19 13.40 -6.68
N VAL A 132 -3.42 12.90 -5.47
CA VAL A 132 -2.41 12.12 -4.73
C VAL A 132 -2.38 10.70 -5.26
N VAL A 133 -1.20 10.29 -5.72
CA VAL A 133 -0.88 8.93 -6.16
C VAL A 133 0.03 8.27 -5.14
N ALA A 134 -0.18 6.99 -4.84
CA ALA A 134 0.77 6.19 -4.07
C ALA A 134 1.63 5.34 -5.03
N CYS A 135 2.90 5.08 -4.71
CA CYS A 135 3.77 4.20 -5.50
C CYS A 135 4.78 3.50 -4.58
N ASP A 136 5.24 2.31 -4.94
CA ASP A 136 6.33 1.62 -4.22
C ASP A 136 7.71 2.19 -4.52
N ARG A 137 7.82 3.04 -5.55
CA ARG A 137 9.06 3.66 -6.00
C ARG A 137 8.98 5.19 -6.02
N SER A 138 9.92 5.83 -5.32
CA SER A 138 9.97 7.29 -5.21
C SER A 138 10.47 7.96 -6.50
N ASP A 139 11.36 7.30 -7.23
CA ASP A 139 11.92 7.78 -8.50
C ASP A 139 10.88 7.78 -9.63
N VAL A 140 9.96 6.81 -9.64
CA VAL A 140 8.83 6.79 -10.58
C VAL A 140 7.92 8.01 -10.34
N LEU A 141 7.58 8.30 -9.09
CA LEU A 141 6.79 9.49 -8.75
C LEU A 141 7.54 10.78 -9.08
N ALA A 142 8.85 10.82 -8.84
CA ALA A 142 9.68 11.97 -9.16
C ALA A 142 9.68 12.26 -10.66
N SER A 143 9.85 11.22 -11.49
CA SER A 143 9.74 11.34 -12.95
C SER A 143 8.35 11.80 -13.39
N ALA A 144 7.28 11.28 -12.77
CA ALA A 144 5.91 11.66 -13.10
C ALA A 144 5.56 13.12 -12.79
N ILE A 145 6.27 13.76 -11.86
CA ILE A 145 6.08 15.19 -11.50
C ILE A 145 7.21 16.09 -11.96
N ASP A 146 8.16 15.56 -12.76
CA ASP A 146 9.38 16.26 -13.19
C ASP A 146 10.17 16.87 -12.01
N ALA A 147 10.31 16.11 -10.91
CA ALA A 147 10.99 16.57 -9.71
C ALA A 147 12.50 16.37 -9.78
N GLY A 148 13.22 17.43 -9.42
CA GLY A 148 14.64 17.36 -9.08
C GLY A 148 14.91 16.81 -7.67
N ILE A 149 16.20 16.56 -7.41
CA ILE A 149 16.70 16.13 -6.10
C ILE A 149 16.61 17.29 -5.09
N ASP A 150 16.30 16.97 -3.84
CA ASP A 150 16.47 17.84 -2.69
C ASP A 150 17.91 17.74 -2.17
N GLU A 151 18.75 18.66 -2.66
CA GLU A 151 20.16 18.76 -2.31
C GLU A 151 20.40 18.86 -0.79
N ARG A 152 19.43 19.39 -0.03
CA ARG A 152 19.53 19.48 1.44
C ARG A 152 19.54 18.09 2.08
N LEU A 153 18.79 17.14 1.52
CA LEU A 153 18.76 15.76 2.00
C LEU A 153 20.00 14.97 1.56
N VAL A 154 20.60 15.32 0.43
CA VAL A 154 21.87 14.74 -0.03
C VAL A 154 23.04 15.17 0.85
N ALA A 155 23.02 16.42 1.33
CA ALA A 155 24.06 16.93 2.21
C ALA A 155 24.12 16.22 3.57
N LEU A 156 22.99 15.74 4.09
CA LEU A 156 22.92 15.12 5.42
C LEU A 156 23.89 13.92 5.60
N PRO A 157 23.87 12.87 4.75
CA PRO A 157 24.82 11.76 4.86
C PRO A 157 26.28 12.17 4.67
N LEU A 158 26.55 13.28 3.97
CA LEU A 158 27.92 13.79 3.78
C LEU A 158 28.44 14.50 5.04
N MET A 159 27.55 15.03 5.88
CA MET A 159 27.90 15.73 7.11
C MET A 159 27.95 14.80 8.31
N ASP A 160 27.06 13.81 8.38
CA ASP A 160 27.00 12.83 9.45
C ASP A 160 26.61 11.45 8.91
N PRO A 161 27.45 10.41 9.08
CA PRO A 161 27.10 9.05 8.69
C PRO A 161 25.92 8.47 9.50
N LEU A 162 25.60 9.03 10.67
CA LEU A 162 24.49 8.62 11.53
C LEU A 162 23.31 9.60 11.43
N ILE A 163 22.67 9.64 10.25
CA ILE A 163 21.48 10.48 10.04
C ILE A 163 20.36 10.08 11.01
N PRO A 164 19.85 11.00 11.84
CA PRO A 164 18.83 10.66 12.82
C PRO A 164 17.50 10.30 12.15
N HIS A 165 16.79 9.32 12.71
CA HIS A 165 15.42 9.02 12.31
C HIS A 165 14.50 10.22 12.60
N PRO A 166 13.57 10.61 11.71
CA PRO A 166 13.20 9.96 10.43
C PRO A 166 13.90 10.57 9.20
N LEU A 167 14.95 11.37 9.34
CA LEU A 167 15.57 12.09 8.22
C LEU A 167 16.18 11.14 7.19
N GLY A 168 16.79 10.03 7.63
CA GLY A 168 17.32 9.00 6.73
C GLY A 168 16.26 8.20 5.97
N GLU A 169 14.98 8.37 6.29
CA GLU A 169 13.87 7.66 5.65
C GLU A 169 13.13 8.51 4.60
N ARG A 170 13.54 9.78 4.43
CA ARG A 170 12.92 10.70 3.47
C ARG A 170 13.39 10.39 2.05
N PRO A 171 12.50 10.37 1.06
CA PRO A 171 12.92 10.31 -0.34
C PRO A 171 13.73 11.56 -0.68
N LEU A 172 14.76 11.40 -1.52
CA LEU A 172 15.61 12.51 -1.95
C LEU A 172 14.94 13.42 -2.97
N TRP A 173 13.72 13.12 -3.42
CA TRP A 173 13.03 13.85 -4.47
C TRP A 173 12.08 14.91 -3.90
N ARG A 174 12.14 16.13 -4.44
CA ARG A 174 11.22 17.20 -4.04
C ARG A 174 9.79 16.82 -4.41
N GLY A 175 8.83 17.11 -3.54
CA GLY A 175 7.41 16.83 -3.79
C GLY A 175 7.00 15.37 -3.65
N VAL A 176 7.93 14.46 -3.34
CA VAL A 176 7.65 13.07 -2.99
C VAL A 176 7.73 12.89 -1.48
N SER A 177 6.77 12.20 -0.90
CA SER A 177 6.72 11.92 0.54
C SER A 177 6.72 10.42 0.80
N ALA A 178 7.43 9.98 1.84
CA ALA A 178 7.31 8.62 2.35
C ALA A 178 6.01 8.47 3.15
N VAL A 179 5.27 7.37 2.92
CA VAL A 179 4.23 6.92 3.85
C VAL A 179 4.93 6.33 5.08
N PRO A 180 4.70 6.87 6.29
CA PRO A 180 5.39 6.41 7.49
C PRO A 180 5.11 4.93 7.78
N ALA A 181 6.10 4.23 8.35
CA ALA A 181 5.94 2.84 8.80
C ALA A 181 4.77 2.71 9.80
N GLY A 182 4.05 1.59 9.75
CA GLY A 182 2.85 1.37 10.58
C GLY A 182 1.67 2.29 10.27
N THR A 183 1.67 2.96 9.11
CA THR A 183 0.55 3.79 8.64
C THR A 183 0.04 3.32 7.27
N ALA A 184 -1.20 3.68 6.97
CA ALA A 184 -1.82 3.50 5.67
C ALA A 184 -2.13 4.87 5.06
N LEU A 185 -1.99 4.99 3.74
CA LEU A 185 -2.46 6.14 2.98
C LEU A 185 -3.94 5.92 2.64
N LEU A 186 -4.79 6.86 3.04
CA LEU A 186 -6.22 6.87 2.73
C LEU A 186 -6.48 7.96 1.71
N THR A 187 -6.98 7.60 0.54
CA THR A 187 -7.32 8.55 -0.53
C THR A 187 -8.84 8.60 -0.69
N ASP A 188 -9.39 9.81 -0.80
CA ASP A 188 -10.81 10.02 -1.00
C ASP A 188 -11.17 10.27 -2.48
N PHE A 189 -12.47 10.45 -2.72
CA PHE A 189 -13.04 10.68 -4.05
C PHE A 189 -12.56 11.99 -4.71
N SER A 190 -12.01 12.93 -3.93
CA SER A 190 -11.44 14.18 -4.45
C SER A 190 -9.97 14.03 -4.87
N GLY A 191 -9.40 12.83 -4.70
CA GLY A 191 -7.99 12.56 -4.95
C GLY A 191 -7.07 13.15 -3.89
N ASN A 192 -7.59 13.56 -2.74
CA ASN A 192 -6.79 13.98 -1.58
C ASN A 192 -6.49 12.77 -0.69
N ALA A 193 -5.37 12.83 0.02
CA ALA A 193 -4.94 11.74 0.87
C ALA A 193 -4.53 12.20 2.26
N ARG A 194 -4.68 11.30 3.23
CA ARG A 194 -4.16 11.42 4.59
C ARG A 194 -3.58 10.11 5.07
N THR A 195 -2.63 10.16 5.99
CA THR A 195 -2.09 8.95 6.63
C THR A 195 -2.89 8.60 7.88
N ARG A 196 -3.11 7.30 8.11
CA ARG A 196 -3.74 6.77 9.34
C ARG A 196 -2.87 5.67 9.92
N ARG A 197 -2.56 5.72 11.23
CA ARG A 197 -1.91 4.60 11.93
C ARG A 197 -2.77 3.34 11.85
N TRP A 198 -2.12 2.19 11.72
CA TRP A 198 -2.80 0.91 11.77
C TRP A 198 -3.43 0.74 13.16
N ARG A 199 -4.67 0.24 13.20
CA ARG A 199 -5.26 -0.20 14.46
C ARG A 199 -5.01 -1.69 14.57
N HIS A 200 -4.12 -2.09 15.47
CA HIS A 200 -4.08 -3.48 15.88
C HIS A 200 -5.36 -3.76 16.65
N ALA A 201 -6.12 -4.78 16.25
CA ALA A 201 -7.11 -5.33 17.16
C ALA A 201 -6.31 -5.91 18.34
N HIS A 202 -6.48 -5.34 19.53
CA HIS A 202 -5.99 -5.99 20.73
C HIS A 202 -6.78 -7.28 20.87
N ALA A 203 -6.15 -8.43 20.59
CA ALA A 203 -6.64 -9.70 21.11
C ALA A 203 -6.41 -9.66 22.61
N GLY A 204 -7.34 -9.06 23.36
CA GLY A 204 -7.41 -9.24 24.80
C GLY A 204 -7.60 -10.74 25.08
N PRO A 205 -6.98 -11.29 26.13
CA PRO A 205 -7.21 -12.68 26.48
C PRO A 205 -8.72 -12.89 26.74
N THR A 206 -9.36 -13.74 25.94
CA THR A 206 -10.65 -14.32 26.30
C THR A 206 -10.42 -15.24 27.49
N THR A 207 -10.47 -14.67 28.69
CA THR A 207 -10.52 -15.46 29.92
C THR A 207 -11.93 -16.08 29.98
N ASN A 208 -12.08 -17.28 29.44
CA ASN A 208 -13.20 -18.14 29.78
C ASN A 208 -13.03 -18.55 31.25
N THR A 209 -13.65 -17.80 32.16
CA THR A 209 -13.83 -18.24 33.54
C THR A 209 -14.90 -19.33 33.54
N THR A 210 -14.47 -20.58 33.37
CA THR A 210 -15.28 -21.74 33.75
C THR A 210 -15.39 -21.72 35.27
N THR A 211 -16.52 -21.24 35.79
CA THR A 211 -16.91 -21.48 37.18
C THR A 211 -17.22 -22.97 37.32
N LEU A 212 -16.24 -23.75 37.79
CA LEU A 212 -16.48 -25.07 38.37
C LEU A 212 -17.25 -24.84 39.67
N GLY A 213 -18.52 -25.27 39.66
CA GLY A 213 -19.34 -25.37 40.86
C GLY A 213 -18.69 -26.35 41.83
N SER A 214 -18.42 -25.87 43.04
CA SER A 214 -18.12 -26.72 44.19
C SER A 214 -19.39 -27.45 44.59
N GLU A 215 -19.40 -28.77 44.43
CA GLU A 215 -20.31 -29.65 45.15
C GLU A 215 -20.08 -29.50 46.65
N ALA A 216 -21.19 -29.43 47.38
CA ALA A 216 -21.24 -29.53 48.83
C ALA A 216 -21.38 -31.00 49.22
N THR A 217 -20.63 -31.46 50.22
CA THR A 217 -20.98 -32.64 51.01
C THR A 217 -20.42 -32.51 52.43
N ALA A 218 -21.27 -32.91 53.39
CA ALA A 218 -21.13 -32.96 54.86
C ALA A 218 -21.51 -31.67 55.60
#